data_AF-A0A2D8GCL1-F1
#
_entry.id   AF-A0A2D8GCL1-F1
#
_cell.length_a   1.000
_cell.length_b   1.000
_cell.length_c   1.000
_cell.angle_alpha   90.00
_cell.angle_beta   90.00
_cell.angle_gamma   90.00
#
_symmetry.space_group_name_H-M   'P 1'
#
loop_
_entity.id
_entity.type
_entity.pdbx_description
1 polymer ?
#
loop_
_entity_poly.entity_id
_entity_poly.type
_entity_poly.pdbx_seq_one_letter_code
_entity_poly.pdbx_strand_id
1 'polypeptide(L)' 'MSLSKKNYLYTGVVGHRRFTPFNHFFKYPLFMAYIDLNTVNSFLKKSWFWNVNKKALVSFHREDYHGDPKKDLSESVR' A
#
# COMPACT_ATOMS: atom_id res chain seq x y z
N MET A 1 -19.71 2.94 12.64
CA MET A 1 -18.23 3.06 12.53
C MET A 1 -17.93 3.89 11.29
N SER A 2 -17.40 5.11 11.41
CA SER A 2 -17.04 5.92 10.24
C SER A 2 -15.62 5.55 9.81
N LEU A 3 -15.47 4.92 8.63
CA LEU A 3 -14.15 4.69 8.05
C LEU A 3 -13.56 6.02 7.60
N SER A 4 -12.29 6.27 7.93
CA SER A 4 -11.58 7.49 7.53
C SER A 4 -11.42 7.55 6.00
N LYS A 5 -11.89 8.63 5.37
CA LYS A 5 -11.70 8.95 3.94
C LYS A 5 -10.39 9.70 3.65
N LYS A 6 -9.42 9.64 4.56
CA LYS A 6 -8.16 10.37 4.46
C LYS A 6 -7.01 9.41 4.13
N ASN A 7 -6.02 9.95 3.43
CA ASN A 7 -4.76 9.26 3.17
C ASN A 7 -3.75 9.60 4.28
N TYR A 8 -2.92 8.64 4.66
CA TYR A 8 -1.92 8.80 5.71
C TYR A 8 -0.59 8.17 5.31
N LEU A 9 0.50 8.72 5.82
CA LEU A 9 1.82 8.13 5.75
C LEU A 9 2.26 7.80 7.19
N TYR A 10 2.44 6.52 7.46
CA TYR A 10 2.98 6.05 8.72
C TYR A 10 4.48 5.86 8.58
N THR A 11 5.24 6.26 9.58
CA THR A 11 6.69 6.07 9.63
C THR A 11 7.05 5.34 10.91
N GLY A 12 8.12 4.55 10.89
CA GLY A 12 8.56 3.80 12.05
C GLY A 12 9.83 3.00 11.78
N VAL A 13 10.13 2.10 12.70
CA VAL A 13 11.26 1.18 12.60
C VAL A 13 10.74 -0.25 12.71
N VAL A 14 11.01 -1.07 11.69
CA VAL A 14 10.71 -2.50 11.76
C VAL A 14 11.91 -3.22 12.36
N GLY A 15 11.64 -4.05 13.36
CA GLY A 15 12.60 -4.99 13.90
C GLY A 15 12.26 -6.41 13.50
N HIS A 16 13.25 -7.13 12.97
CA HIS A 16 13.16 -8.57 12.76
C HIS A 16 14.05 -9.26 13.77
N ARG A 17 13.53 -10.35 14.35
CA ARG A 17 14.29 -11.20 15.27
C ARG A 17 13.98 -12.66 15.00
N ARG A 18 15.03 -13.44 14.77
CA ARG A 18 14.99 -14.89 14.66
C ARG A 18 15.75 -15.47 15.84
N PHE A 19 15.15 -16.45 16.52
CA PHE A 19 15.74 -17.08 17.71
C PHE A 19 16.45 -18.40 17.40
N THR A 20 16.05 -19.12 16.33
CA THR A 20 16.62 -20.41 15.95
C THR A 20 16.89 -20.47 14.43
N PRO A 21 17.90 -21.25 13.98
CA PRO A 21 18.87 -21.99 14.79
C PRO A 21 19.89 -21.09 15.51
N PHE A 22 20.03 -19.82 15.09
CA PHE A 22 20.90 -18.83 15.72
C PHE A 22 20.14 -17.52 15.95
N ASN A 23 20.56 -16.77 16.98
CA ASN A 23 20.01 -15.45 17.25
C ASN A 23 20.46 -14.46 16.18
N HIS A 24 19.52 -14.02 15.34
CA HIS A 24 19.72 -12.92 14.41
C HIS A 24 18.69 -11.83 14.70
N PHE A 25 19.15 -10.58 14.72
CA PHE A 25 18.25 -9.45 14.80
C PHE A 25 18.75 -8.31 13.92
N PHE A 26 17.82 -7.58 13.32
CA PHE A 26 18.11 -6.34 12.61
C PHE A 26 16.94 -5.39 12.71
N LYS A 27 17.22 -4.09 12.62
CA LYS A 27 16.22 -3.02 12.62
C LYS A 27 16.49 -2.07 11.46
N TYR A 28 15.44 -1.56 10.85
CA TYR A 28 15.56 -0.58 9.76
C TYR A 28 14.35 0.36 9.74
N PRO A 29 14.53 1.62 9.29
CA PRO A 29 13.42 2.54 9.11
C PRO A 29 12.51 2.05 7.98
N LEU A 30 11.20 2.22 8.18
CA LEU A 30 10.14 1.89 7.21
C LEU A 30 9.14 3.05 7.18
N PHE A 31 8.49 3.22 6.03
CA PHE A 31 7.22 3.93 5.94
C PHE A 31 6.14 3.02 5.34
N MET A 32 4.88 3.27 5.66
CA MET A 32 3.71 2.60 5.09
C MET A 32 2.69 3.64 4.66
N ALA A 33 2.17 3.51 3.44
CA ALA A 33 1.11 4.37 2.93
C ALA A 33 -0.25 3.74 3.19
N TYR A 34 -1.16 4.51 3.78
CA TYR A 34 -2.58 4.19 3.86
C TYR A 34 -3.33 5.11 2.90
N ILE A 35 -3.99 4.51 1.91
CA ILE A 35 -4.63 5.24 0.83
C ILE A 35 -6.09 4.80 0.77
N ASP A 36 -7.01 5.77 0.79
CA ASP A 36 -8.42 5.52 0.56
C ASP A 36 -8.62 5.02 -0.87
N LEU A 37 -9.16 3.79 -0.97
CA LEU A 37 -9.45 3.12 -2.23
C LEU A 37 -10.40 3.91 -3.13
N ASN A 38 -11.27 4.79 -2.59
CA ASN A 38 -12.12 5.66 -3.41
C ASN A 38 -11.32 6.74 -4.16
N THR A 39 -10.10 7.04 -3.71
CA THR A 39 -9.27 8.11 -4.28
C THR A 39 -8.00 7.61 -4.97
N VAL A 40 -7.67 6.32 -4.83
CA VAL A 40 -6.40 5.74 -5.29
C VAL A 40 -6.11 6.04 -6.78
N ASN A 41 -7.13 5.91 -7.64
CA ASN A 41 -7.01 6.12 -9.09
C ASN A 41 -6.63 7.55 -9.48
N SER A 42 -7.06 8.56 -8.70
CA SER A 42 -6.79 9.98 -8.97
C SER A 42 -5.61 10.51 -8.16
N PHE A 43 -5.42 10.03 -6.93
CA PHE A 43 -4.35 10.45 -6.03
C PHE A 43 -2.97 10.01 -6.55
N LEU A 44 -2.82 8.74 -6.95
CA LEU A 44 -1.53 8.20 -7.39
C LEU A 44 -1.04 8.86 -8.69
N LYS A 45 -1.94 9.30 -9.58
CA LYS A 45 -1.60 9.94 -10.86
C LYS A 45 -1.03 11.36 -10.73
N LYS A 46 -0.96 11.93 -9.52
CA LYS A 46 -0.44 13.29 -9.29
C LYS A 46 1.09 13.38 -9.27
N SER A 47 1.80 12.24 -9.23
CA SER A 47 3.25 12.17 -9.17
C SER A 47 3.79 11.32 -10.32
N TRP A 48 4.96 11.67 -10.86
CA TRP A 48 5.61 10.87 -11.90
C TRP A 48 6.16 9.54 -11.35
N PHE A 49 6.48 9.49 -10.06
CA PHE A 49 7.00 8.28 -9.41
C PHE A 49 5.91 7.28 -9.04
N TRP A 50 4.64 7.69 -9.12
CA TRP A 50 3.47 6.94 -8.67
C TRP A 50 2.53 6.73 -9.85
N ASN A 51 1.92 5.56 -9.99
CA ASN A 51 1.00 5.34 -11.10
C ASN A 51 -0.06 4.28 -10.82
N VAL A 52 -1.05 4.22 -11.72
CA VAL A 52 -2.11 3.21 -11.72
C VAL A 52 -2.08 2.47 -13.05
N ASN A 53 -2.03 1.14 -12.99
CA ASN A 53 -2.01 0.24 -14.14
C ASN A 53 -0.89 0.54 -15.15
N LYS A 54 0.23 1.10 -14.68
CA LYS A 54 1.39 1.50 -15.49
C LYS A 54 2.67 1.38 -14.67
N LYS A 55 3.81 1.17 -15.31
CA LYS A 55 5.11 1.06 -14.61
C LYS A 55 5.50 2.39 -13.96
N ALA A 56 5.95 2.34 -12.70
CA ALA A 56 6.52 3.44 -11.92
C ALA A 56 7.28 2.88 -10.70
N LEU A 57 7.91 3.73 -9.88
CA LEU A 57 8.56 3.28 -8.64
C LEU A 57 7.55 2.68 -7.65
N VAL A 58 6.37 3.30 -7.56
CA VAL A 58 5.23 2.79 -6.80
C VAL A 58 4.06 2.69 -7.76
N SER A 59 3.60 1.48 -8.05
CA SER A 59 2.45 1.29 -8.93
C SER A 59 1.37 0.45 -8.28
N PHE A 60 0.13 0.90 -8.46
CA PHE A 60 -1.06 0.14 -8.14
C PHE A 60 -1.60 -0.49 -9.43
N HIS A 61 -1.52 -1.81 -9.54
CA HIS A 61 -2.12 -2.57 -10.63
C HIS A 61 -3.40 -3.21 -10.14
N ARG A 62 -4.55 -2.83 -10.71
CA ARG A 62 -5.86 -3.32 -10.27
C ARG A 62 -5.96 -4.85 -10.34
N GLU A 63 -5.27 -5.48 -11.27
CA GLU A 63 -5.23 -6.95 -11.44
C GLU A 63 -4.57 -7.71 -10.28
N ASP A 64 -3.72 -7.07 -9.47
CA ASP A 64 -3.02 -7.71 -8.34
C ASP A 64 -3.91 -7.88 -7.10
N TYR A 65 -5.12 -7.32 -7.11
CA TYR A 65 -6.00 -7.24 -5.95
C TYR A 65 -7.34 -7.96 -6.19
N HIS A 66 -8.01 -8.29 -5.09
CA HIS A 66 -9.25 -9.07 -5.06
C HIS A 66 -10.37 -8.57 -6.01
N GLY A 67 -11.15 -9.52 -6.55
CA GLY A 67 -12.36 -9.26 -7.33
C GLY A 67 -12.13 -8.98 -8.82
N ASP A 68 -13.17 -8.50 -9.51
CA ASP A 68 -13.14 -8.22 -10.95
C ASP A 68 -12.25 -7.01 -11.26
N PRO A 69 -11.17 -7.15 -12.07
CA PRO A 69 -10.29 -6.04 -12.43
C PRO A 69 -10.97 -4.92 -13.21
N LYS A 70 -12.17 -5.16 -13.78
CA LYS A 70 -12.97 -4.14 -14.47
C LYS A 70 -13.73 -3.21 -13.53
N LYS A 71 -13.84 -3.57 -12.25
CA LYS A 71 -14.48 -2.76 -11.20
C LYS A 71 -13.43 -2.11 -10.32
N ASP A 72 -13.77 -1.00 -9.68
CA ASP A 72 -12.87 -0.41 -8.69
C ASP A 72 -12.66 -1.34 -7.50
N LEU A 73 -11.45 -1.32 -6.92
CA LEU A 73 -11.13 -2.21 -5.79
C LEU A 73 -12.05 -1.95 -4.60
N SER A 74 -12.43 -0.69 -4.36
CA SER A 74 -13.36 -0.32 -3.29
C SER A 74 -14.74 -0.96 -3.43
N GLU A 75 -15.20 -1.24 -4.66
CA GLU A 75 -16.47 -1.93 -4.91
C GLU A 75 -16.35 -3.44 -4.72
N SER A 76 -15.16 -4.00 -4.92
CA SER A 76 -14.90 -5.43 -4.87
C SER A 76 -14.70 -5.99 -3.47
N VAL A 77 -14.44 -5.11 -2.48
CA VAL A 77 -14.13 -5.50 -1.09
C VAL A 77 -15.15 -4.98 -0.07
N ARG A 78 -16.27 -4.44 -0.54
CA ARG A 78 -17.37 -3.94 0.29
C ARG A 78 -18.38 -5.03 0.62
#